data_AF-A0A1S1YXN3-F1
#
_entry.id   AF-A0A1S1YXN3-F1
#
_cell.length_a   1.000
_cell.length_b   1.000
_cell.length_c   1.000
_cell.angle_alpha   90.00
_cell.angle_beta   90.00
_cell.angle_gamma   90.00
#
_symmetry.space_group_name_H-M   'P 1'
#
loop_
_entity.id
_entity.type
_entity.pdbx_description
1 polymer ?
#
loop_
_entity_poly.entity_id
_entity_poly.type
_entity_poly.pdbx_seq_one_letter_code
_entity_poly.pdbx_strand_id
1 'polypeptide(L)'
;MDGTRRNSQWWLIFILQIITYNVYAQSAEQLYFRAAYRDVHTLEIDSTKHFFTLPMAYGQSEILELPEANDISRLQIDSVLLVYTDHPKNFDFSLLNTNRIHAFSKWFDGAIDDPVIRWRIIKQVGGENKQDFTQKFHGIVVYYDKHKRQDLSPEEEVKRRKHIDNKFHHLVKKKLGEDQQLTETTSKVFEKNRDVWNKAVVVSDWTGSMYPYTLDLLSWLIKERAQDQVIGFVFFNDGDTKMSHQKKIGETEGIYSIRSSKVMPVMNLMSMVKRKGDGGDLPENDIEAILKAEKEYTDANTFILVGDNQSTVRDIELLPQVKNPIHIILNYAPINHLGLPKVIKDYKRIALATNGSIYVNDQEFTTAEEIEQLEELVLDDQ
;
A
#
# COMPACT_ATOMS: atom_id res chain seq x y z
N MET A 1 -1.85 0.14 53.38
CA MET A 1 -2.45 -0.64 52.28
C MET A 1 -2.20 0.13 51.03
N ASP A 2 -1.04 -0.10 50.42
CA ASP A 2 -0.60 0.63 49.24
C ASP A 2 0.15 -0.38 48.37
N GLY A 3 -0.27 -0.52 47.13
CA GLY A 3 0.29 -1.49 46.20
C GLY A 3 -0.77 -2.19 45.38
N THR A 4 -0.90 -1.76 44.12
CA THR A 4 -1.14 -2.56 42.89
C THR A 4 -1.86 -1.74 41.81
N ARG A 5 -1.22 -0.67 41.32
CA ARG A 5 -1.61 -0.05 40.03
C ARG A 5 -0.37 0.44 39.28
N ARG A 6 0.53 -0.49 38.98
CA ARG A 6 1.62 -0.32 38.00
C ARG A 6 1.96 -1.71 37.52
N ASN A 7 1.33 -2.19 36.45
CA ASN A 7 1.84 -3.31 35.65
C ASN A 7 1.08 -3.59 34.34
N SER A 8 -0.06 -2.95 34.04
CA SER A 8 -0.82 -3.29 32.81
C SER A 8 -0.23 -2.73 31.51
N GLN A 9 0.58 -1.66 31.54
CA GLN A 9 1.16 -1.07 30.32
C GLN A 9 2.34 -1.88 29.75
N TRP A 10 3.10 -2.58 30.58
CA TRP A 10 4.24 -3.40 30.11
C TRP A 10 3.80 -4.67 29.40
N TRP A 11 2.71 -5.31 29.85
CA TRP A 11 2.16 -6.50 29.19
C TRP A 11 1.59 -6.21 27.79
N LEU A 12 0.95 -5.05 27.59
CA LEU A 12 0.42 -4.66 26.28
C LEU A 12 1.52 -4.38 25.25
N ILE A 13 2.62 -3.73 25.66
CA ILE A 13 3.79 -3.52 24.79
C ILE A 13 4.46 -4.86 24.44
N PHE A 14 4.57 -5.76 25.41
CA PHE A 14 5.17 -7.07 25.20
C PHE A 14 4.33 -7.96 24.27
N ILE A 15 3.00 -7.94 24.41
CA ILE A 15 2.08 -8.68 23.54
C ILE A 15 2.08 -8.10 22.11
N LEU A 16 2.10 -6.78 21.94
CA LEU A 16 2.23 -6.15 20.61
C LEU A 16 3.56 -6.52 19.93
N GLN A 17 4.67 -6.51 20.67
CA GLN A 17 5.97 -6.94 20.15
C GLN A 17 5.95 -8.42 19.74
N ILE A 18 5.37 -9.30 20.55
CA ILE A 18 5.24 -10.73 20.23
C ILE A 18 4.39 -10.95 18.97
N ILE A 19 3.27 -10.22 18.81
CA ILE A 19 2.40 -10.35 17.64
C ILE A 19 3.14 -9.90 16.37
N THR A 20 3.84 -8.76 16.40
CA THR A 20 4.64 -8.32 15.25
C THR A 20 5.75 -9.31 14.90
N TYR A 21 6.46 -9.85 15.91
CA TYR A 21 7.55 -10.81 15.70
C TYR A 21 7.06 -12.09 15.01
N ASN A 22 5.91 -12.62 15.43
CA ASN A 22 5.32 -13.82 14.84
C ASN A 22 4.88 -13.61 13.38
N VAL A 23 4.33 -12.44 13.05
CA VAL A 23 3.89 -12.14 11.67
C VAL A 23 5.08 -11.99 10.72
N TYR A 24 6.15 -11.30 11.12
CA TYR A 24 7.36 -11.17 10.30
C TYR A 24 8.14 -12.49 10.17
N ALA A 25 8.14 -13.34 11.20
CA ALA A 25 8.73 -14.67 11.12
C ALA A 25 7.97 -15.56 10.12
N GLN A 26 6.63 -15.50 10.15
CA GLN A 26 5.77 -16.27 9.26
C GLN A 26 5.87 -15.80 7.78
N SER A 27 6.00 -14.50 7.51
CA SER A 27 6.17 -13.99 6.15
C SER A 27 7.54 -14.34 5.57
N ALA A 28 8.60 -14.31 6.39
CA ALA A 28 9.94 -14.72 6.01
C ALA A 28 10.00 -16.20 5.62
N GLU A 29 9.34 -17.07 6.40
CA GLU A 29 9.26 -18.50 6.13
C GLU A 29 8.52 -18.79 4.82
N GLN A 30 7.34 -18.18 4.63
CA GLN A 30 6.57 -18.33 3.39
C GLN A 30 7.36 -17.84 2.17
N LEU A 31 8.11 -16.74 2.31
CA LEU A 31 8.98 -16.24 1.26
C LEU A 31 10.09 -17.23 0.92
N TYR A 32 10.76 -17.80 1.93
CA TYR A 32 11.82 -18.78 1.74
C TYR A 32 11.35 -19.96 0.90
N PHE A 33 10.18 -20.53 1.21
CA PHE A 33 9.66 -21.70 0.50
C PHE A 33 9.07 -21.41 -0.88
N ARG A 34 8.59 -20.18 -1.15
CA ARG A 34 8.06 -19.79 -2.47
C ARG A 34 9.11 -19.23 -3.43
N ALA A 35 10.25 -18.76 -2.91
CA ALA A 35 11.28 -18.11 -3.73
C ALA A 35 11.93 -19.12 -4.68
N ALA A 36 12.46 -18.61 -5.80
CA ALA A 36 13.15 -19.47 -6.77
C ALA A 36 14.50 -19.93 -6.21
N TYR A 37 14.74 -21.24 -6.18
CA TYR A 37 16.00 -21.84 -5.74
C TYR A 37 16.98 -22.01 -6.90
N ARG A 38 18.26 -21.77 -6.65
CA ARG A 38 19.35 -22.03 -7.58
C ARG A 38 20.58 -22.54 -6.85
N ASP A 39 21.13 -23.62 -7.35
CA ASP A 39 22.42 -24.14 -6.94
C ASP A 39 23.50 -23.58 -7.87
N VAL A 40 24.57 -23.03 -7.30
CA VAL A 40 25.71 -22.48 -8.04
C VAL A 40 27.01 -22.98 -7.42
N HIS A 41 28.09 -23.10 -8.20
CA HIS A 41 29.37 -23.50 -7.64
C HIS A 41 29.91 -22.46 -6.64
N THR A 42 29.96 -21.20 -7.04
CA THR A 42 30.22 -20.02 -6.22
C THR A 42 29.29 -18.90 -6.69
N LEU A 43 28.86 -18.02 -5.80
CA LEU A 43 28.12 -16.83 -6.20
C LEU A 43 29.02 -15.93 -7.03
N GLU A 44 28.56 -15.57 -8.23
CA GLU A 44 29.11 -14.47 -9.01
C GLU A 44 28.13 -13.30 -8.93
N ILE A 45 28.55 -12.21 -8.31
CA ILE A 45 27.74 -10.98 -8.24
C ILE A 45 27.84 -10.28 -9.60
N ASP A 46 26.69 -9.91 -10.15
CA ASP A 46 26.59 -9.17 -11.39
C ASP A 46 26.97 -7.71 -11.16
N SER A 47 28.26 -7.40 -11.32
CA SER A 47 28.81 -6.06 -11.12
C SER A 47 28.37 -5.04 -12.17
N THR A 48 27.64 -5.46 -13.21
CA THR A 48 27.07 -4.52 -14.20
C THR A 48 25.84 -3.79 -13.66
N LYS A 49 25.25 -4.28 -12.57
CA LYS A 49 24.10 -3.68 -11.89
C LYS A 49 24.52 -2.94 -10.64
N HIS A 50 23.71 -1.98 -10.19
CA HIS A 50 23.89 -1.42 -8.85
C HIS A 50 23.45 -2.45 -7.82
N PHE A 51 24.33 -2.69 -6.84
CA PHE A 51 24.06 -3.62 -5.75
C PHE A 51 24.71 -3.16 -4.46
N PHE A 52 24.20 -3.66 -3.35
CA PHE A 52 24.89 -3.66 -2.06
C PHE A 52 24.73 -5.04 -1.41
N THR A 53 25.63 -5.37 -0.52
CA THR A 53 25.62 -6.64 0.22
C THR A 53 25.35 -6.40 1.69
N LEU A 54 24.62 -7.32 2.31
CA LEU A 54 24.42 -7.42 3.74
C LEU A 54 25.11 -8.71 4.18
N PRO A 55 26.42 -8.65 4.46
CA PRO A 55 27.20 -9.84 4.81
C PRO A 55 26.72 -10.39 6.15
N MET A 56 26.71 -11.71 6.24
CA MET A 56 26.38 -12.46 7.45
C MET A 56 27.48 -13.50 7.65
N ALA A 57 27.83 -13.82 8.90
CA ALA A 57 28.84 -14.84 9.15
C ALA A 57 28.33 -16.25 8.75
N TYR A 58 29.28 -17.15 8.50
CA TYR A 58 29.00 -18.56 8.23
C TYR A 58 28.11 -19.16 9.34
N GLY A 59 26.98 -19.75 8.95
CA GLY A 59 26.00 -20.33 9.89
C GLY A 59 25.24 -19.33 10.76
N GLN A 60 25.40 -18.02 10.57
CA GLN A 60 24.73 -16.96 11.33
C GLN A 60 23.72 -16.19 10.48
N SER A 61 22.76 -15.56 11.15
CA SER A 61 21.72 -14.74 10.51
C SER A 61 21.81 -13.24 10.79
N GLU A 62 22.76 -12.82 11.62
CA GLU A 62 22.98 -11.41 11.93
C GLU A 62 23.70 -10.69 10.79
N ILE A 63 23.19 -9.51 10.43
CA ILE A 63 23.80 -8.63 9.44
C ILE A 63 25.01 -7.96 10.09
N LEU A 64 26.19 -8.20 9.54
CA LEU A 64 27.46 -7.69 10.07
C LEU A 64 27.68 -6.22 9.73
N GLU A 65 27.18 -5.78 8.57
CA GLU A 65 27.42 -4.46 8.03
C GLU A 65 26.20 -3.98 7.24
N LEU A 66 25.81 -2.72 7.48
CA LEU A 66 24.74 -2.03 6.76
C LEU A 66 25.34 -0.98 5.81
N PRO A 67 24.74 -0.75 4.63
CA PRO A 67 25.13 0.35 3.76
C PRO A 67 24.74 1.69 4.38
N GLU A 68 25.30 2.80 3.88
CA GLU A 68 24.97 4.14 4.35
C GLU A 68 23.46 4.46 4.17
N ALA A 69 22.81 4.87 5.26
CA ALA A 69 21.35 4.94 5.36
C ALA A 69 20.67 5.95 4.40
N ASN A 70 21.37 7.04 4.05
CA ASN A 70 20.80 8.11 3.22
C ASN A 70 20.52 7.66 1.78
N ASP A 71 21.27 6.68 1.28
CA ASP A 71 21.08 6.16 -0.08
C ASP A 71 19.93 5.16 -0.13
N ILE A 72 19.76 4.32 0.91
CA ILE A 72 18.88 3.15 0.90
C ILE A 72 17.39 3.49 0.86
N SER A 73 16.97 4.53 1.59
CA SER A 73 15.55 4.86 1.76
C SER A 73 14.83 5.23 0.45
N ARG A 74 15.59 5.60 -0.58
CA ARG A 74 15.10 6.01 -1.91
C ARG A 74 15.32 4.98 -3.00
N LEU A 75 15.97 3.84 -2.70
CA LEU A 75 16.29 2.84 -3.71
C LEU A 75 15.05 2.03 -4.09
N GLN A 76 14.81 1.92 -5.39
CA GLN A 76 13.87 0.93 -5.91
C GLN A 76 14.56 -0.43 -5.95
N ILE A 77 14.21 -1.32 -5.02
CA ILE A 77 14.74 -2.69 -4.99
C ILE A 77 14.14 -3.51 -6.14
N ASP A 78 15.00 -4.08 -6.99
CA ASP A 78 14.59 -4.93 -8.10
C ASP A 78 14.58 -6.42 -7.74
N SER A 79 15.61 -6.85 -7.00
CA SER A 79 15.75 -8.24 -6.60
C SER A 79 16.65 -8.41 -5.39
N VAL A 80 16.36 -9.47 -4.64
CA VAL A 80 17.10 -9.85 -3.45
C VAL A 80 17.55 -11.31 -3.60
N LEU A 81 18.85 -11.54 -3.42
CA LEU A 81 19.42 -12.87 -3.32
C LEU A 81 19.70 -13.18 -1.86
N LEU A 82 19.13 -14.25 -1.32
CA LEU A 82 19.66 -14.87 -0.11
C LEU A 82 20.73 -15.88 -0.53
N VAL A 83 21.92 -15.75 0.02
CA VAL A 83 23.07 -16.59 -0.35
C VAL A 83 23.56 -17.37 0.86
N TYR A 84 23.67 -18.68 0.70
CA TYR A 84 24.24 -19.59 1.70
C TYR A 84 25.07 -20.69 1.03
N THR A 85 25.71 -21.53 1.83
CA THR A 85 26.54 -22.65 1.35
C THR A 85 25.90 -23.98 1.71
N ASP A 86 26.14 -25.00 0.89
CA ASP A 86 25.72 -26.39 1.12
C ASP A 86 26.62 -27.11 2.15
N HIS A 87 26.87 -26.46 3.29
CA HIS A 87 27.67 -27.02 4.36
C HIS A 87 27.07 -26.70 5.74
N PRO A 88 26.96 -27.68 6.65
CA PRO A 88 27.22 -29.11 6.40
C PRO A 88 26.25 -29.70 5.37
N LYS A 89 26.74 -30.65 4.56
CA LYS A 89 25.91 -31.29 3.53
C LYS A 89 24.71 -32.00 4.16
N ASN A 90 23.59 -32.02 3.44
CA ASN A 90 22.33 -32.66 3.88
C ASN A 90 21.72 -32.07 5.17
N PHE A 91 22.06 -30.82 5.50
CA PHE A 91 21.45 -30.09 6.60
C PHE A 91 20.24 -29.30 6.11
N ASP A 92 19.21 -29.19 6.96
CA ASP A 92 18.08 -28.31 6.66
C ASP A 92 18.40 -26.87 7.07
N PHE A 93 18.64 -26.03 6.07
CA PHE A 93 18.94 -24.61 6.27
C PHE A 93 17.69 -23.72 6.34
N SER A 94 16.49 -24.29 6.34
CA SER A 94 15.22 -23.55 6.37
C SER A 94 15.16 -22.53 7.50
N LEU A 95 15.44 -22.94 8.74
CA LEU A 95 15.44 -22.06 9.91
C LEU A 95 16.48 -20.95 9.79
N LEU A 96 17.71 -21.29 9.41
CA LEU A 96 18.80 -20.32 9.26
C LEU A 96 18.43 -19.26 8.22
N ASN A 97 18.00 -19.70 7.05
CA ASN A 97 17.71 -18.80 5.93
C ASN A 97 16.42 -17.99 6.18
N THR A 98 15.44 -18.56 6.87
CA THR A 98 14.27 -17.81 7.33
C THR A 98 14.68 -16.69 8.30
N ASN A 99 15.58 -16.98 9.25
CA ASN A 99 16.11 -15.97 10.17
C ASN A 99 16.90 -14.87 9.45
N ARG A 100 17.59 -15.21 8.34
CA ARG A 100 18.29 -14.22 7.49
C ARG A 100 17.32 -13.29 6.76
N ILE A 101 16.24 -13.85 6.19
CA ILE A 101 15.17 -13.05 5.59
C ILE A 101 14.51 -12.15 6.64
N HIS A 102 14.28 -12.68 7.84
CA HIS A 102 13.73 -11.92 8.96
C HIS A 102 14.66 -10.78 9.40
N ALA A 103 15.97 -11.03 9.48
CA ALA A 103 16.97 -10.00 9.77
C ALA A 103 16.93 -8.87 8.73
N PHE A 104 16.74 -9.21 7.45
CA PHE A 104 16.55 -8.23 6.38
C PHE A 104 15.27 -7.41 6.55
N SER A 105 14.12 -8.04 6.83
CA SER A 105 12.85 -7.30 6.94
C SER A 105 12.82 -6.27 8.06
N LYS A 106 13.66 -6.43 9.09
CA LYS A 106 13.79 -5.42 10.16
C LYS A 106 14.32 -4.08 9.66
N TRP A 107 15.14 -4.09 8.61
CA TRP A 107 15.72 -2.90 8.01
C TRP A 107 14.98 -2.45 6.75
N PHE A 108 14.32 -3.38 6.06
CA PHE A 108 13.64 -3.18 4.79
C PHE A 108 12.16 -3.53 4.90
N ASP A 109 11.42 -2.73 5.67
CA ASP A 109 10.00 -3.00 5.94
C ASP A 109 9.16 -3.06 4.65
N GLY A 110 8.28 -4.06 4.57
CA GLY A 110 7.45 -4.35 3.42
C GLY A 110 8.13 -5.07 2.24
N ALA A 111 9.47 -5.20 2.21
CA ALA A 111 10.19 -5.73 1.04
C ALA A 111 9.97 -7.24 0.78
N ILE A 112 9.61 -8.03 1.81
CA ILE A 112 9.29 -9.46 1.67
C ILE A 112 8.04 -9.68 0.81
N ASP A 113 7.07 -8.79 0.98
CA ASP A 113 5.74 -8.91 0.40
C ASP A 113 5.55 -8.00 -0.83
N ASP A 114 6.54 -7.15 -1.15
CA ASP A 114 6.50 -6.28 -2.31
C ASP A 114 6.40 -7.10 -3.61
N PRO A 115 5.37 -6.89 -4.44
CA PRO A 115 5.18 -7.67 -5.66
C PRO A 115 6.27 -7.42 -6.72
N VAL A 116 6.92 -6.25 -6.68
CA VAL A 116 7.99 -5.87 -7.63
C VAL A 116 9.29 -6.60 -7.32
N ILE A 117 9.56 -6.89 -6.05
CA ILE A 117 10.83 -7.49 -5.63
C ILE A 117 10.87 -8.97 -6.03
N ARG A 118 11.95 -9.36 -6.72
CA ARG A 118 12.22 -10.75 -7.09
C ARG A 118 13.18 -11.39 -6.09
N TRP A 119 12.72 -12.39 -5.37
CA TRP A 119 13.52 -13.15 -4.41
C TRP A 119 14.09 -14.41 -5.04
N ARG A 120 15.36 -14.70 -4.77
CA ARG A 120 16.03 -15.96 -5.13
C ARG A 120 16.86 -16.48 -3.97
N ILE A 121 16.82 -17.79 -3.78
CA ILE A 121 17.62 -18.50 -2.80
C ILE A 121 18.79 -19.16 -3.54
N ILE A 122 20.01 -18.75 -3.23
CA ILE A 122 21.24 -19.19 -3.87
C ILE A 122 22.03 -20.08 -2.92
N LYS A 123 22.15 -21.36 -3.26
CA LYS A 123 22.97 -22.33 -2.52
C LYS A 123 24.30 -22.52 -3.25
N GLN A 124 25.39 -22.20 -2.58
CA GLN A 124 26.74 -22.40 -3.10
C GLN A 124 27.24 -23.81 -2.76
N VAL A 125 27.49 -24.63 -3.78
CA VAL A 125 27.85 -26.05 -3.62
C VAL A 125 29.34 -26.35 -3.81
N GLY A 126 30.12 -25.41 -4.35
CA GLY A 126 31.55 -25.59 -4.54
C GLY A 126 32.32 -25.51 -3.23
N GLY A 127 33.18 -26.48 -2.94
CA GLY A 127 33.97 -26.57 -1.71
C GLY A 127 34.04 -28.01 -1.20
N GLU A 128 35.13 -28.37 -0.55
CA GLU A 128 35.39 -29.72 -0.05
C GLU A 128 35.31 -29.77 1.47
N ASN A 129 35.78 -28.72 2.14
CA ASN A 129 35.91 -28.67 3.59
C ASN A 129 35.23 -27.43 4.19
N LYS A 130 35.05 -27.43 5.52
CA LYS A 130 34.40 -26.33 6.25
C LYS A 130 35.08 -24.98 6.00
N GLN A 131 36.41 -24.94 5.83
CA GLN A 131 37.15 -23.71 5.60
C GLN A 131 36.76 -23.08 4.24
N ASP A 132 36.68 -23.89 3.19
CA ASP A 132 36.24 -23.43 1.86
C ASP A 132 34.87 -22.76 1.93
N PHE A 133 33.91 -23.40 2.62
CA PHE A 133 32.56 -22.88 2.76
C PHE A 133 32.49 -21.66 3.68
N THR A 134 33.33 -21.58 4.71
CA THR A 134 33.38 -20.43 5.63
C THR A 134 33.87 -19.16 4.93
N GLN A 135 34.74 -19.30 3.92
CA GLN A 135 35.28 -18.18 3.16
C GLN A 135 34.36 -17.66 2.06
N LYS A 136 33.30 -18.39 1.70
CA LYS A 136 32.31 -17.94 0.72
C LYS A 136 31.41 -16.86 1.31
N PHE A 137 30.81 -16.06 0.44
CA PHE A 137 29.83 -15.06 0.86
C PHE A 137 28.59 -15.75 1.46
N HIS A 138 28.18 -15.34 2.65
CA HIS A 138 26.85 -15.61 3.19
C HIS A 138 26.17 -14.28 3.49
N GLY A 139 24.86 -14.26 3.32
CA GLY A 139 24.07 -13.08 3.59
C GLY A 139 23.18 -12.73 2.42
N ILE A 140 22.97 -11.44 2.21
CA ILE A 140 22.01 -10.96 1.22
C ILE A 140 22.68 -10.04 0.21
N VAL A 141 22.35 -10.23 -1.06
CA VAL A 141 22.70 -9.29 -2.13
C VAL A 141 21.43 -8.59 -2.59
N VAL A 142 21.41 -7.27 -2.53
CA VAL A 142 20.30 -6.46 -3.01
C VAL A 142 20.72 -5.78 -4.29
N TYR A 143 20.00 -6.05 -5.37
CA TYR A 143 20.11 -5.28 -6.61
C TYR A 143 19.03 -4.21 -6.63
N TYR A 144 19.43 -3.00 -7.02
CA TYR A 144 18.58 -1.82 -7.05
C TYR A 144 18.94 -0.95 -8.25
N ASP A 145 18.12 0.06 -8.51
CA ASP A 145 18.45 1.11 -9.46
C ASP A 145 18.77 2.43 -8.74
N LYS A 146 19.84 3.12 -9.14
CA LYS A 146 20.22 4.46 -8.65
C LYS A 146 19.51 5.57 -9.41
N HIS A 147 18.99 5.27 -10.60
CA HIS A 147 18.34 6.22 -11.50
C HIS A 147 16.92 5.72 -11.82
N LYS A 148 16.12 6.52 -12.54
CA LYS A 148 14.87 6.01 -13.10
C LYS A 148 15.19 4.77 -13.94
N ARG A 149 14.52 3.66 -13.62
CA ARG A 149 14.58 2.37 -14.34
C ARG A 149 14.67 2.60 -15.84
N GLN A 150 15.67 2.00 -16.48
CA GLN A 150 15.80 2.02 -17.95
C GLN A 150 14.48 1.55 -18.58
N ASP A 151 14.03 2.24 -19.63
CA ASP A 151 12.78 1.88 -20.30
C ASP A 151 12.84 0.43 -20.80
N LEU A 152 11.89 -0.37 -20.35
CA LEU A 152 11.74 -1.74 -20.81
C LEU A 152 11.27 -1.74 -22.27
N SER A 153 11.67 -2.74 -23.04
CA SER A 153 11.03 -2.96 -24.35
C SER A 153 9.52 -3.17 -24.16
N PRO A 154 8.68 -2.86 -25.15
CA PRO A 154 7.23 -3.07 -25.04
C PRO A 154 6.86 -4.49 -24.60
N GLU A 155 7.57 -5.51 -25.10
CA GLU A 155 7.33 -6.91 -24.71
C GLU A 155 7.68 -7.20 -23.24
N GLU A 156 8.78 -6.63 -22.74
CA GLU A 156 9.20 -6.77 -21.35
C GLU A 156 8.25 -6.02 -20.40
N GLU A 157 7.74 -4.87 -20.83
CA GLU A 157 6.77 -4.09 -20.08
C GLU A 157 5.44 -4.85 -19.93
N VAL A 158 4.97 -5.51 -21.00
CA VAL A 158 3.79 -6.40 -20.96
C VAL A 158 4.02 -7.57 -19.99
N LYS A 159 5.18 -8.24 -20.07
CA LYS A 159 5.53 -9.36 -19.18
C LYS A 159 5.59 -8.89 -17.71
N ARG A 160 6.17 -7.71 -17.46
CA ARG A 160 6.26 -7.12 -16.13
C ARG A 160 4.88 -6.82 -15.56
N ARG A 161 4.01 -6.14 -16.32
CA ARG A 161 2.65 -5.80 -15.89
C ARG A 161 1.85 -7.03 -15.51
N LYS A 162 1.86 -8.05 -16.39
CA LYS A 162 1.19 -9.34 -16.13
C LYS A 162 1.71 -10.03 -14.85
N HIS A 163 3.02 -9.96 -14.60
CA HIS A 163 3.61 -10.51 -13.38
C HIS A 163 3.18 -9.74 -12.12
N ILE A 164 3.13 -8.41 -12.20
CA ILE A 164 2.63 -7.55 -11.11
C ILE A 164 1.15 -7.87 -10.85
N ASP A 165 0.32 -7.96 -11.89
CA ASP A 165 -1.11 -8.29 -11.78
C ASP A 165 -1.36 -9.59 -11.02
N ASN A 166 -0.70 -10.67 -11.46
CA ASN A 166 -0.88 -11.98 -10.83
C ASN A 166 -0.50 -11.97 -9.35
N LYS A 167 0.62 -11.30 -9.00
CA LYS A 167 1.05 -11.18 -7.61
C LYS A 167 0.13 -10.28 -6.79
N PHE A 168 -0.29 -9.15 -7.36
CA PHE A 168 -1.18 -8.19 -6.70
C PHE A 168 -2.52 -8.84 -6.39
N HIS A 169 -3.13 -9.51 -7.37
CA HIS A 169 -4.37 -10.26 -7.18
C HIS A 169 -4.24 -11.33 -6.08
N HIS A 170 -3.15 -12.10 -6.08
CA HIS A 170 -2.88 -13.05 -4.99
C HIS A 170 -2.75 -12.37 -3.62
N LEU A 171 -2.12 -11.21 -3.55
CA LEU A 171 -1.99 -10.43 -2.31
C LEU A 171 -3.34 -9.90 -1.82
N VAL A 172 -4.15 -9.33 -2.70
CA VAL A 172 -5.52 -8.85 -2.40
C VAL A 172 -6.35 -9.98 -1.79
N LYS A 173 -6.40 -11.13 -2.47
CA LYS A 173 -7.14 -12.31 -1.99
C LYS A 173 -6.65 -12.79 -0.63
N LYS A 174 -5.33 -12.84 -0.43
CA LYS A 174 -4.72 -13.29 0.82
C LYS A 174 -4.96 -12.32 1.99
N LYS A 175 -4.91 -11.01 1.76
CA LYS A 175 -4.90 -9.99 2.83
C LYS A 175 -6.27 -9.38 3.13
N LEU A 176 -7.12 -9.29 2.12
CA LEU A 176 -8.43 -8.65 2.21
C LEU A 176 -9.57 -9.66 2.06
N GLY A 177 -9.29 -10.89 1.61
CA GLY A 177 -10.31 -11.89 1.30
C GLY A 177 -11.10 -11.55 0.04
N GLU A 178 -10.63 -10.58 -0.76
CA GLU A 178 -11.31 -10.08 -1.95
C GLU A 178 -10.82 -10.77 -3.21
N ASP A 179 -11.76 -11.17 -4.07
CA ASP A 179 -11.49 -11.78 -5.38
C ASP A 179 -12.11 -10.97 -6.52
N GLN A 180 -12.54 -9.74 -6.22
CA GLN A 180 -13.24 -8.87 -7.17
C GLN A 180 -12.31 -8.41 -8.28
N GLN A 181 -12.89 -8.24 -9.47
CA GLN A 181 -12.19 -7.63 -10.59
C GLN A 181 -11.97 -6.14 -10.28
N LEU A 182 -10.73 -5.67 -10.45
CA LEU A 182 -10.42 -4.26 -10.32
C LEU A 182 -11.15 -3.47 -11.42
N THR A 183 -11.60 -2.27 -11.09
CA THR A 183 -12.05 -1.31 -12.10
C THR A 183 -10.83 -0.70 -12.79
N GLU A 184 -11.06 0.17 -13.78
CA GLU A 184 -10.00 1.02 -14.37
C GLU A 184 -10.32 2.51 -14.15
N THR A 185 -11.28 2.83 -13.28
CA THR A 185 -11.80 4.19 -13.13
C THR A 185 -10.77 5.11 -12.48
N THR A 186 -10.27 4.73 -11.31
CA THR A 186 -9.38 5.58 -10.53
C THR A 186 -8.01 5.68 -11.20
N SER A 187 -7.49 4.57 -11.75
CA SER A 187 -6.23 4.56 -12.48
C SER A 187 -6.25 5.42 -13.74
N LYS A 188 -7.34 5.40 -14.53
CA LYS A 188 -7.47 6.29 -15.71
C LYS A 188 -7.45 7.76 -15.32
N VAL A 189 -8.15 8.14 -14.26
CA VAL A 189 -8.16 9.53 -13.78
C VAL A 189 -6.74 9.96 -13.36
N PHE A 190 -6.04 9.13 -12.60
CA PHE A 190 -4.66 9.39 -12.20
C PHE A 190 -3.70 9.47 -13.40
N GLU A 191 -3.86 8.59 -14.40
CA GLU A 191 -3.04 8.61 -15.62
C GLU A 191 -3.23 9.92 -16.40
N LYS A 192 -4.47 10.37 -16.57
CA LYS A 192 -4.76 11.63 -17.27
C LYS A 192 -4.24 12.86 -16.53
N ASN A 193 -4.24 12.83 -15.20
CA ASN A 193 -3.79 13.95 -14.36
C ASN A 193 -2.33 13.80 -13.90
N ARG A 194 -1.58 12.85 -14.46
CA ARG A 194 -0.25 12.45 -13.99
C ARG A 194 0.77 13.59 -13.92
N ASP A 195 0.67 14.56 -14.83
CA ASP A 195 1.60 15.68 -14.91
C ASP A 195 1.29 16.81 -13.91
N VAL A 196 0.05 16.84 -13.39
CA VAL A 196 -0.44 17.92 -12.51
C VAL A 196 -0.52 17.43 -11.07
N TRP A 197 -1.00 16.21 -10.86
CA TRP A 197 -1.14 15.60 -9.54
C TRP A 197 0.21 15.10 -9.03
N ASN A 198 0.67 15.75 -7.96
CA ASN A 198 1.89 15.36 -7.25
C ASN A 198 1.68 15.55 -5.75
N LYS A 199 2.40 14.76 -4.94
CA LYS A 199 2.20 14.73 -3.48
C LYS A 199 0.72 14.62 -3.10
N ALA A 200 0.01 13.75 -3.81
CA ALA A 200 -1.41 13.53 -3.59
C ALA A 200 -1.65 12.77 -2.28
N VAL A 201 -2.74 13.11 -1.61
CA VAL A 201 -3.31 12.35 -0.50
C VAL A 201 -4.65 11.83 -0.94
N VAL A 202 -4.81 10.51 -0.86
CA VAL A 202 -6.04 9.83 -1.27
C VAL A 202 -6.87 9.57 -0.03
N VAL A 203 -8.01 10.26 0.07
CA VAL A 203 -9.06 10.03 1.06
C VAL A 203 -10.06 9.08 0.42
N SER A 204 -10.25 7.90 1.00
CA SER A 204 -11.02 6.82 0.39
C SER A 204 -12.06 6.31 1.37
N ASP A 205 -13.30 6.30 0.93
CA ASP A 205 -14.32 5.42 1.49
C ASP A 205 -13.76 3.99 1.41
N TRP A 206 -13.83 3.28 2.54
CA TRP A 206 -13.35 1.91 2.66
C TRP A 206 -14.44 0.93 3.10
N THR A 207 -15.64 1.12 2.57
CA THR A 207 -16.73 0.14 2.57
C THR A 207 -16.62 -0.86 1.42
N GLY A 208 -17.39 -1.95 1.50
CA GLY A 208 -17.27 -3.10 0.58
C GLY A 208 -17.47 -2.77 -0.90
N SER A 209 -18.28 -1.76 -1.23
CA SER A 209 -18.55 -1.29 -2.60
C SER A 209 -17.35 -0.55 -3.22
N MET A 210 -16.48 0.03 -2.39
CA MET A 210 -15.39 0.90 -2.83
C MET A 210 -14.04 0.20 -2.98
N TYR A 211 -13.90 -1.04 -2.50
CA TYR A 211 -12.66 -1.80 -2.61
C TYR A 211 -12.05 -1.84 -4.02
N PRO A 212 -12.82 -2.07 -5.11
CA PRO A 212 -12.24 -2.14 -6.45
C PRO A 212 -11.52 -0.86 -6.90
N TYR A 213 -11.97 0.31 -6.45
CA TYR A 213 -11.49 1.62 -6.92
C TYR A 213 -10.13 1.99 -6.32
N THR A 214 -9.97 1.82 -5.01
CA THR A 214 -8.67 2.09 -4.38
C THR A 214 -7.66 0.98 -4.65
N LEU A 215 -8.11 -0.27 -4.83
CA LEU A 215 -7.22 -1.34 -5.26
C LEU A 215 -6.75 -1.16 -6.71
N ASP A 216 -7.60 -0.63 -7.60
CA ASP A 216 -7.21 -0.20 -8.95
C ASP A 216 -6.07 0.84 -8.88
N LEU A 217 -6.23 1.88 -8.05
CA LEU A 217 -5.17 2.87 -7.85
C LEU A 217 -3.86 2.26 -7.32
N LEU A 218 -3.92 1.40 -6.30
CA LEU A 218 -2.72 0.74 -5.77
C LEU A 218 -2.03 -0.13 -6.82
N SER A 219 -2.80 -0.81 -7.66
CA SER A 219 -2.27 -1.59 -8.79
C SER A 219 -1.56 -0.69 -9.80
N TRP A 220 -2.20 0.42 -10.18
CA TRP A 220 -1.65 1.42 -11.10
C TRP A 220 -0.36 2.05 -10.58
N LEU A 221 -0.32 2.45 -9.30
CA LEU A 221 0.89 3.03 -8.68
C LEU A 221 2.10 2.11 -8.84
N ILE A 222 1.92 0.79 -8.68
CA ILE A 222 3.00 -0.17 -8.91
C ILE A 222 3.33 -0.30 -10.39
N LYS A 223 2.32 -0.50 -11.24
CA LYS A 223 2.49 -0.75 -12.67
C LYS A 223 3.18 0.43 -13.34
N GLU A 224 2.72 1.65 -13.10
CA GLU A 224 3.28 2.84 -13.74
C GLU A 224 4.53 3.40 -13.07
N ARG A 225 4.98 2.78 -11.98
CA ARG A 225 6.08 3.31 -11.15
C ARG A 225 5.76 4.75 -10.68
N ALA A 226 4.52 4.96 -10.28
CA ALA A 226 3.96 6.27 -9.92
C ALA A 226 3.85 6.45 -8.39
N GLN A 227 4.53 5.62 -7.59
CA GLN A 227 4.43 5.65 -6.12
C GLN A 227 4.79 7.02 -5.52
N ASP A 228 5.67 7.80 -6.14
CA ASP A 228 6.05 9.13 -5.65
C ASP A 228 4.94 10.19 -5.87
N GLN A 229 3.90 9.87 -6.65
CA GLN A 229 2.77 10.78 -6.86
C GLN A 229 1.83 10.83 -5.66
N VAL A 230 1.78 9.77 -4.86
CA VAL A 230 0.93 9.67 -3.68
C VAL A 230 1.81 9.61 -2.44
N ILE A 231 1.61 10.52 -1.48
CA ILE A 231 2.39 10.55 -0.23
C ILE A 231 1.68 9.85 0.93
N GLY A 232 0.37 9.59 0.79
CA GLY A 232 -0.36 8.82 1.78
C GLY A 232 -1.82 8.59 1.44
N PHE A 233 -2.43 7.77 2.29
CA PHE A 233 -3.84 7.41 2.23
C PHE A 233 -4.52 7.75 3.55
N VAL A 234 -5.79 8.11 3.46
CA VAL A 234 -6.73 8.21 4.58
C VAL A 234 -7.94 7.36 4.23
N PHE A 235 -8.24 6.36 5.04
CA PHE A 235 -9.41 5.50 4.91
C PHE A 235 -10.42 5.85 5.98
N PHE A 236 -11.71 5.83 5.62
CA PHE A 236 -12.80 5.92 6.57
C PHE A 236 -13.80 4.78 6.37
N ASN A 237 -14.45 4.36 7.46
CA ASN A 237 -15.45 3.28 7.47
C ASN A 237 -16.73 3.67 8.22
N ASP A 238 -16.97 4.98 8.35
CA ASP A 238 -18.12 5.56 9.03
C ASP A 238 -18.29 5.08 10.49
N GLY A 239 -17.21 5.15 11.27
CA GLY A 239 -17.26 5.08 12.73
C GLY A 239 -17.17 3.69 13.35
N ASP A 240 -16.38 2.77 12.77
CA ASP A 240 -16.03 1.46 13.38
C ASP A 240 -17.25 0.66 13.91
N THR A 241 -18.30 0.49 13.09
CA THR A 241 -19.57 -0.20 13.43
C THR A 241 -20.42 0.44 14.54
N LYS A 242 -20.15 1.70 14.91
CA LYS A 242 -21.05 2.46 15.78
C LYS A 242 -22.48 2.47 15.23
N MET A 243 -23.46 2.47 16.12
CA MET A 243 -24.85 2.69 15.73
C MET A 243 -25.05 4.15 15.29
N SER A 244 -25.94 4.43 14.33
CA SER A 244 -26.15 5.77 13.75
C SER A 244 -26.30 6.88 14.79
N HIS A 245 -27.04 6.64 15.88
CA HIS A 245 -27.26 7.63 16.94
C HIS A 245 -25.99 7.98 17.75
N GLN A 246 -24.92 7.20 17.61
CA GLN A 246 -23.62 7.43 18.26
C GLN A 246 -22.63 8.16 17.35
N LYS A 247 -22.95 8.29 16.05
CA LYS A 247 -22.13 8.95 15.04
C LYS A 247 -22.39 10.45 15.06
N LYS A 248 -21.79 11.12 16.04
CA LYS A 248 -21.87 12.58 16.16
C LYS A 248 -20.93 13.21 15.16
N ILE A 249 -21.43 14.18 14.40
CA ILE A 249 -20.63 14.93 13.44
C ILE A 249 -19.40 15.55 14.14
N GLY A 250 -18.22 15.31 13.58
CA GLY A 250 -16.93 15.75 14.11
C GLY A 250 -16.30 14.81 15.14
N GLU A 251 -17.03 13.76 15.55
CA GLU A 251 -16.59 12.73 16.50
C GLU A 251 -17.01 11.32 16.04
N THR A 252 -17.19 11.11 14.72
CA THR A 252 -17.68 9.83 14.18
C THR A 252 -16.68 8.70 14.42
N GLU A 253 -15.38 9.01 14.42
CA GLU A 253 -14.25 8.08 14.43
C GLU A 253 -14.18 7.23 13.15
N GLY A 254 -13.49 6.08 13.16
CA GLY A 254 -13.38 5.24 11.97
C GLY A 254 -12.44 5.74 10.88
N ILE A 255 -11.56 6.71 11.19
CA ILE A 255 -10.65 7.33 10.21
C ILE A 255 -9.19 6.95 10.50
N TYR A 256 -8.50 6.44 9.48
CA TYR A 256 -7.18 5.84 9.58
C TYR A 256 -6.27 6.33 8.47
N SER A 257 -5.04 6.70 8.80
CA SER A 257 -4.09 7.27 7.83
C SER A 257 -2.78 6.52 7.79
N ILE A 258 -2.12 6.54 6.62
CA ILE A 258 -0.76 6.06 6.46
C ILE A 258 0.02 6.91 5.45
N ARG A 259 1.18 7.41 5.89
CA ARG A 259 2.10 8.19 5.06
C ARG A 259 3.01 7.27 4.24
N SER A 260 2.42 6.58 3.26
CA SER A 260 3.10 5.65 2.37
C SER A 260 2.22 5.34 1.15
N SER A 261 2.85 5.17 -0.01
CA SER A 261 2.24 4.59 -1.22
C SER A 261 2.67 3.15 -1.50
N LYS A 262 3.50 2.58 -0.62
CA LYS A 262 3.90 1.17 -0.72
C LYS A 262 2.69 0.27 -0.45
N VAL A 263 2.46 -0.68 -1.36
CA VAL A 263 1.27 -1.51 -1.36
C VAL A 263 1.07 -2.31 -0.10
N MET A 264 2.13 -2.87 0.48
CA MET A 264 1.99 -3.73 1.65
C MET A 264 1.61 -2.97 2.93
N PRO A 265 2.29 -1.86 3.28
CA PRO A 265 1.82 -0.99 4.35
C PRO A 265 0.37 -0.52 4.16
N VAL A 266 -0.01 -0.11 2.94
CA VAL A 266 -1.37 0.37 2.66
C VAL A 266 -2.40 -0.77 2.78
N MET A 267 -2.13 -1.95 2.20
CA MET A 267 -3.01 -3.12 2.31
C MET A 267 -3.18 -3.62 3.75
N ASN A 268 -2.13 -3.52 4.59
CA ASN A 268 -2.25 -3.85 6.01
C ASN A 268 -3.18 -2.86 6.73
N LEU A 269 -3.12 -1.57 6.39
CA LEU A 269 -4.06 -0.57 6.91
C LEU A 269 -5.49 -0.87 6.44
N MET A 270 -5.69 -1.06 5.14
CA MET A 270 -6.98 -1.45 4.55
C MET A 270 -7.60 -2.68 5.22
N SER A 271 -6.81 -3.73 5.45
CA SER A 271 -7.26 -4.95 6.14
C SER A 271 -7.68 -4.65 7.58
N MET A 272 -7.00 -3.74 8.27
CA MET A 272 -7.34 -3.32 9.62
C MET A 272 -8.62 -2.50 9.67
N VAL A 273 -8.79 -1.53 8.76
CA VAL A 273 -10.00 -0.69 8.65
C VAL A 273 -11.23 -1.57 8.40
N LYS A 274 -11.14 -2.49 7.42
CA LYS A 274 -12.21 -3.45 7.09
C LYS A 274 -12.65 -4.29 8.29
N ARG A 275 -11.71 -4.76 9.13
CA ARG A 275 -12.05 -5.56 10.33
C ARG A 275 -12.75 -4.74 11.41
N LYS A 276 -12.58 -3.42 11.41
CA LYS A 276 -13.24 -2.53 12.36
C LYS A 276 -14.63 -2.12 11.94
N GLY A 277 -14.96 -2.26 10.66
CA GLY A 277 -16.28 -1.99 10.10
C GLY A 277 -16.21 -1.83 8.59
N ASP A 278 -17.33 -2.13 7.94
CA ASP A 278 -17.56 -2.01 6.50
C ASP A 278 -18.71 -1.04 6.18
N GLY A 279 -19.08 -0.19 7.15
CA GLY A 279 -20.22 0.73 7.08
C GLY A 279 -21.34 0.33 8.05
N GLY A 280 -22.53 0.91 7.89
CA GLY A 280 -23.70 0.49 8.66
C GLY A 280 -25.00 1.18 8.26
N ASP A 281 -24.97 2.50 8.12
CA ASP A 281 -26.04 3.33 7.56
C ASP A 281 -25.52 4.11 6.35
N LEU A 282 -26.43 4.63 5.53
CA LEU A 282 -26.08 5.22 4.23
C LEU A 282 -25.25 6.51 4.31
N PRO A 283 -25.39 7.42 5.29
CA PRO A 283 -24.56 8.62 5.32
C PRO A 283 -23.13 8.34 5.84
N GLU A 284 -22.09 8.88 5.22
CA GLU A 284 -20.68 8.64 5.61
C GLU A 284 -19.95 9.89 6.13
N ASN A 285 -18.79 9.70 6.77
CA ASN A 285 -18.01 10.77 7.41
C ASN A 285 -16.84 11.30 6.56
N ASP A 286 -17.13 11.63 5.31
CA ASP A 286 -16.16 12.09 4.31
C ASP A 286 -15.40 13.35 4.74
N ILE A 287 -16.10 14.35 5.30
CA ILE A 287 -15.47 15.66 5.59
C ILE A 287 -14.50 15.54 6.76
N GLU A 288 -14.83 14.79 7.81
CA GLU A 288 -13.90 14.50 8.90
C GLU A 288 -12.63 13.81 8.37
N ALA A 289 -12.75 12.91 7.40
CA ALA A 289 -11.62 12.25 6.77
C ALA A 289 -10.76 13.21 5.95
N ILE A 290 -11.39 14.11 5.18
CA ILE A 290 -10.70 15.20 4.45
C ILE A 290 -9.96 16.12 5.41
N LEU A 291 -10.61 16.58 6.48
CA LEU A 291 -10.00 17.48 7.47
C LEU A 291 -8.81 16.82 8.18
N LYS A 292 -8.89 15.51 8.47
CA LYS A 292 -7.74 14.75 8.98
C LYS A 292 -6.60 14.72 7.97
N ALA A 293 -6.89 14.51 6.69
CA ALA A 293 -5.90 14.53 5.62
C ALA A 293 -5.19 15.89 5.54
N GLU A 294 -5.92 17.01 5.50
CA GLU A 294 -5.33 18.35 5.46
C GLU A 294 -4.44 18.63 6.67
N LYS A 295 -4.85 18.17 7.85
CA LYS A 295 -4.11 18.36 9.10
C LYS A 295 -2.81 17.55 9.15
N GLU A 296 -2.82 16.31 8.69
CA GLU A 296 -1.66 15.40 8.79
C GLU A 296 -0.68 15.54 7.62
N TYR A 297 -1.16 15.96 6.46
CA TYR A 297 -0.38 16.07 5.23
C TYR A 297 -0.26 17.52 4.78
N THR A 298 0.32 18.34 5.66
CA THR A 298 0.55 19.78 5.41
C THR A 298 1.47 20.08 4.21
N ASP A 299 2.16 19.07 3.68
CA ASP A 299 3.04 19.17 2.51
C ASP A 299 2.43 18.56 1.24
N ALA A 300 1.16 18.15 1.29
CA ALA A 300 0.40 17.70 0.12
C ALA A 300 0.03 18.87 -0.79
N ASN A 301 0.00 18.62 -2.10
CA ASN A 301 -0.45 19.59 -3.09
C ASN A 301 -1.80 19.22 -3.72
N THR A 302 -2.29 18.00 -3.49
CA THR A 302 -3.49 17.48 -4.12
C THR A 302 -4.24 16.59 -3.13
N PHE A 303 -5.53 16.84 -2.94
CA PHE A 303 -6.41 16.03 -2.10
C PHE A 303 -7.47 15.40 -2.98
N ILE A 304 -7.58 14.07 -2.91
CA ILE A 304 -8.46 13.29 -3.78
C ILE A 304 -9.40 12.50 -2.90
N LEU A 305 -10.71 12.72 -3.06
CA LEU A 305 -11.74 11.89 -2.44
C LEU A 305 -12.14 10.78 -3.41
N VAL A 306 -12.07 9.53 -2.98
CA VAL A 306 -12.63 8.37 -3.69
C VAL A 306 -13.83 7.90 -2.91
N GLY A 307 -15.02 8.09 -3.45
CA GLY A 307 -16.29 7.81 -2.77
C GLY A 307 -17.31 7.12 -3.67
N ASP A 308 -18.34 6.56 -3.06
CA ASP A 308 -19.47 6.04 -3.81
C ASP A 308 -20.46 7.17 -4.18
N ASN A 309 -21.22 7.02 -5.27
CA ASN A 309 -22.34 7.91 -5.58
C ASN A 309 -23.66 7.26 -5.16
N GLN A 310 -23.67 6.63 -3.98
CA GLN A 310 -24.79 5.86 -3.42
C GLN A 310 -25.09 6.23 -1.96
N SER A 311 -24.22 7.02 -1.34
CA SER A 311 -24.23 7.42 0.06
C SER A 311 -24.14 8.95 0.18
N THR A 312 -24.89 9.52 1.12
CA THR A 312 -24.83 10.97 1.39
C THR A 312 -23.69 11.29 2.35
N VAL A 313 -23.30 12.57 2.44
CA VAL A 313 -22.19 12.98 3.32
C VAL A 313 -22.77 13.45 4.66
N ARG A 314 -22.64 12.63 5.71
CA ARG A 314 -23.17 12.86 7.06
C ARG A 314 -22.74 14.19 7.64
N ASP A 315 -21.48 14.53 7.43
CA ASP A 315 -20.77 15.62 8.07
C ASP A 315 -20.56 16.81 7.12
N ILE A 316 -21.42 16.96 6.11
CA ILE A 316 -21.36 18.05 5.12
C ILE A 316 -21.39 19.45 5.77
N GLU A 317 -21.91 19.59 6.99
CA GLU A 317 -21.88 20.82 7.77
C GLU A 317 -20.45 21.27 8.16
N LEU A 318 -19.48 20.36 8.14
CA LEU A 318 -18.06 20.65 8.40
C LEU A 318 -17.33 21.19 7.17
N LEU A 319 -17.93 21.13 5.97
CA LEU A 319 -17.32 21.57 4.71
C LEU A 319 -16.70 22.99 4.76
N PRO A 320 -17.26 24.00 5.47
CA PRO A 320 -16.63 25.31 5.59
C PRO A 320 -15.24 25.31 6.22
N GLN A 321 -14.80 24.21 6.84
CA GLN A 321 -13.48 24.07 7.44
C GLN A 321 -12.42 23.56 6.46
N VAL A 322 -12.84 22.99 5.32
CA VAL A 322 -11.95 22.45 4.28
C VAL A 322 -11.29 23.61 3.53
N LYS A 323 -9.98 23.55 3.34
CA LYS A 323 -9.19 24.69 2.83
C LYS A 323 -8.59 24.47 1.45
N ASN A 324 -8.36 23.22 1.08
CA ASN A 324 -7.73 22.84 -0.17
C ASN A 324 -8.77 22.34 -1.17
N PRO A 325 -8.50 22.47 -2.49
CA PRO A 325 -9.31 21.84 -3.52
C PRO A 325 -9.43 20.33 -3.33
N ILE A 326 -10.66 19.83 -3.44
CA ILE A 326 -10.97 18.40 -3.32
C ILE A 326 -11.38 17.86 -4.70
N HIS A 327 -10.57 16.96 -5.25
CA HIS A 327 -10.85 16.26 -6.48
C HIS A 327 -11.58 14.95 -6.18
N ILE A 328 -12.80 14.78 -6.68
CA ILE A 328 -13.68 13.67 -6.30
C ILE A 328 -13.71 12.66 -7.43
N ILE A 329 -13.38 11.40 -7.15
CA ILE A 329 -13.51 10.27 -8.07
C ILE A 329 -14.65 9.40 -7.55
N LEU A 330 -15.73 9.32 -8.30
CA LEU A 330 -16.91 8.53 -7.95
C LEU A 330 -16.92 7.19 -8.67
N ASN A 331 -17.50 6.19 -8.03
CA ASN A 331 -17.57 4.84 -8.55
C ASN A 331 -18.34 4.74 -9.90
N TYR A 332 -19.63 5.04 -9.86
CA TYR A 332 -20.56 4.99 -10.97
C TYR A 332 -21.70 5.96 -10.71
N ALA A 333 -22.20 6.62 -11.77
CA ALA A 333 -23.41 7.42 -11.71
C ALA A 333 -24.43 6.97 -12.75
N PRO A 334 -25.74 6.98 -12.45
CA PRO A 334 -26.74 6.84 -13.52
C PRO A 334 -26.61 8.02 -14.49
N ILE A 335 -26.86 7.77 -15.77
CA ILE A 335 -26.75 8.79 -16.84
C ILE A 335 -28.14 9.34 -17.16
N ASN A 336 -28.24 10.66 -17.34
CA ASN A 336 -29.46 11.32 -17.76
C ASN A 336 -29.65 11.28 -19.29
N HIS A 337 -30.76 11.84 -19.78
CA HIS A 337 -31.11 11.85 -21.20
C HIS A 337 -30.11 12.62 -22.10
N LEU A 338 -29.24 13.45 -21.52
CA LEU A 338 -28.20 14.20 -22.22
C LEU A 338 -26.83 13.49 -22.21
N GLY A 339 -26.73 12.30 -21.61
CA GLY A 339 -25.45 11.62 -21.47
C GLY A 339 -24.62 12.07 -20.25
N LEU A 340 -25.17 12.96 -19.41
CA LEU A 340 -24.49 13.47 -18.23
C LEU A 340 -24.79 12.61 -16.98
N PRO A 341 -23.82 12.40 -16.09
CA PRO A 341 -24.02 11.67 -14.86
C PRO A 341 -24.91 12.44 -13.89
N LYS A 342 -25.74 11.71 -13.13
CA LYS A 342 -26.45 12.26 -11.98
C LYS A 342 -25.64 11.99 -10.72
N VAL A 343 -25.31 13.06 -10.00
CA VAL A 343 -24.39 13.00 -8.86
C VAL A 343 -25.09 13.49 -7.60
N ILE A 344 -24.84 12.83 -6.47
CA ILE A 344 -25.36 13.24 -5.17
C ILE A 344 -24.95 14.70 -4.91
N LYS A 345 -25.92 15.48 -4.42
CA LYS A 345 -25.78 16.92 -4.21
C LYS A 345 -24.57 17.31 -3.36
N ASP A 346 -24.24 16.51 -2.36
CA ASP A 346 -23.13 16.80 -1.44
C ASP A 346 -21.78 16.78 -2.15
N TYR A 347 -21.52 15.84 -3.07
CA TYR A 347 -20.28 15.84 -3.85
C TYR A 347 -20.18 17.04 -4.78
N LYS A 348 -21.29 17.47 -5.41
CA LYS A 348 -21.32 18.73 -6.15
C LYS A 348 -20.96 19.90 -5.26
N ARG A 349 -21.53 19.97 -4.05
CA ARG A 349 -21.28 21.03 -3.08
C ARG A 349 -19.82 21.06 -2.62
N ILE A 350 -19.22 19.90 -2.36
CA ILE A 350 -17.80 19.78 -1.98
C ILE A 350 -16.91 20.31 -3.10
N ALA A 351 -17.10 19.84 -4.34
CA ALA A 351 -16.27 20.26 -5.46
C ALA A 351 -16.41 21.77 -5.73
N LEU A 352 -17.63 22.32 -5.74
CA LEU A 352 -17.87 23.75 -5.94
C LEU A 352 -17.28 24.60 -4.81
N ALA A 353 -17.48 24.23 -3.55
CA ALA A 353 -17.03 25.01 -2.40
C ALA A 353 -15.50 25.04 -2.26
N THR A 354 -14.82 24.00 -2.75
CA THR A 354 -13.36 23.85 -2.64
C THR A 354 -12.63 24.21 -3.92
N ASN A 355 -13.34 24.59 -4.99
CA ASN A 355 -12.78 24.78 -6.34
C ASN A 355 -12.06 23.50 -6.82
N GLY A 356 -12.66 22.36 -6.52
CA GLY A 356 -12.23 21.03 -6.90
C GLY A 356 -12.84 20.55 -8.22
N SER A 357 -12.86 19.24 -8.43
CA SER A 357 -13.41 18.62 -9.64
C SER A 357 -14.12 17.30 -9.35
N ILE A 358 -14.91 16.82 -10.30
CA ILE A 358 -15.60 15.53 -10.22
C ILE A 358 -15.22 14.68 -11.43
N TYR A 359 -14.85 13.43 -11.18
CA TYR A 359 -14.57 12.40 -12.18
C TYR A 359 -15.51 11.23 -11.96
N VAL A 360 -16.30 10.89 -12.97
CA VAL A 360 -17.27 9.80 -12.87
C VAL A 360 -17.62 9.29 -14.27
N ASN A 361 -17.81 7.97 -14.42
CA ASN A 361 -18.15 7.34 -15.70
C ASN A 361 -17.22 7.73 -16.87
N ASP A 362 -15.90 7.77 -16.63
CA ASP A 362 -14.88 8.22 -17.60
C ASP A 362 -15.02 9.67 -18.10
N GLN A 363 -15.91 10.47 -17.49
CA GLN A 363 -16.11 11.89 -17.75
C GLN A 363 -15.49 12.75 -16.64
N GLU A 364 -15.17 14.00 -16.96
CA GLU A 364 -14.46 14.93 -16.10
C GLU A 364 -15.18 16.27 -16.06
N PHE A 365 -15.39 16.80 -14.86
CA PHE A 365 -16.06 18.07 -14.60
C PHE A 365 -15.13 18.89 -13.71
N THR A 366 -14.36 19.79 -14.34
CA THR A 366 -13.21 20.47 -13.74
C THR A 366 -13.45 21.95 -13.48
N THR A 367 -14.57 22.48 -13.97
CA THR A 367 -15.00 23.87 -13.79
C THR A 367 -16.33 23.93 -13.03
N ALA A 368 -16.62 25.08 -12.42
CA ALA A 368 -17.89 25.29 -11.72
C ALA A 368 -19.08 25.14 -12.68
N GLU A 369 -18.97 25.68 -13.90
CA GLU A 369 -20.02 25.62 -14.92
C GLU A 369 -20.29 24.17 -15.38
N GLU A 370 -19.25 23.34 -15.49
CA GLU A 370 -19.41 21.91 -15.80
C GLU A 370 -20.08 21.15 -14.66
N ILE A 371 -19.69 21.42 -13.41
CA ILE A 371 -20.27 20.77 -12.22
C ILE A 371 -21.73 21.17 -12.02
N GLU A 372 -22.09 22.44 -12.28
CA GLU A 372 -23.46 22.91 -12.16
C GLU A 372 -24.44 22.22 -13.13
N GLN A 373 -23.95 21.79 -14.30
CA GLN A 373 -24.74 21.06 -15.31
C GLN A 373 -25.11 19.64 -14.87
N LEU A 374 -24.40 19.07 -13.88
CA LEU A 374 -24.69 17.74 -13.37
C LEU A 374 -26.06 17.72 -12.69
N GLU A 375 -26.92 16.80 -13.09
CA GLU A 375 -28.22 16.61 -12.44
C GLU A 375 -28.00 16.04 -11.02
N GLU A 376 -28.76 16.54 -10.04
CA GLU A 376 -28.68 16.02 -8.68
C GLU A 376 -29.35 14.63 -8.61
N LEU A 377 -28.60 13.64 -8.13
CA LEU A 377 -29.16 12.35 -7.77
C LEU A 377 -29.84 12.46 -6.40
N VAL A 378 -31.15 12.27 -6.37
CA VAL A 378 -31.92 12.11 -5.14
C VAL A 378 -31.94 10.62 -4.81
N LEU A 379 -31.39 10.26 -3.66
CA LEU A 379 -31.56 8.91 -3.12
C LEU A 379 -32.96 8.84 -2.51
N ASP A 380 -33.71 7.79 -2.82
CA ASP A 380 -34.97 7.54 -2.15
C ASP A 380 -34.66 7.23 -0.67
N ASP A 381 -35.31 7.94 0.25
CA ASP A 381 -35.26 7.63 1.68
C ASP A 381 -35.77 6.19 1.87
N GLN A 382 -34.88 5.24 2.14
CA GLN A 382 -35.26 3.86 2.52
C GLN A 382 -35.56 3.75 4.02
#